data_AF-A0A2V4AKQ4-F1
#
_entry.id   AF-A0A2V4AKQ4-F1
#
_cell.length_a   1.000
_cell.length_b   1.000
_cell.length_c   1.000
_cell.angle_alpha   90.00
_cell.angle_beta   90.00
_cell.angle_gamma   90.00
#
_symmetry.space_group_name_H-M   'P 1'
#
loop_
_entity.id
_entity.type
_entity.pdbx_description
1 polymer ?
#
loop_
_entity_poly.entity_id
_entity_poly.type
_entity_poly.pdbx_seq_one_letter_code
_entity_poly.pdbx_strand_id
1 'polypeptide(L)'
;MTVDAAAPAPVRTDAALAVAALEGDAVAALELFSRFGGLVHKLAARFGTQHTYDYDDARQDCFLALLEAADDVRHDGREFGLAFNNRATQNLKRESSAARPGLTLPFHTFQRVYNAVRRFDYNLPAARDYLANEAPLGERVDPNTFTDVWFAAFGVTLEWNDSAALDGEGATVAETVADRTAETRLRSVEDLDAAEQLLGTLSPQWREVLERTYGLGGYEPQDATVIAAAMGMHRAAIRKIRSKALARLQISSDLPAHYTPTERGRTPLRSTVHQAESRRPSRRDFPVTTRRIER
;
A
#
# COMPACT_ATOMS: atom_id res chain seq x y z
N MET A 1 49.12 -41.53 42.17
CA MET A 1 48.63 -41.06 40.86
C MET A 1 48.06 -39.68 41.06
N THR A 2 48.90 -38.66 40.85
CA THR A 2 48.50 -37.25 40.88
C THR A 2 47.68 -36.98 39.62
N VAL A 3 46.40 -36.69 39.79
CA VAL A 3 45.53 -36.22 38.71
C VAL A 3 46.01 -34.82 38.36
N ASP A 4 46.70 -34.72 37.23
CA ASP A 4 47.17 -33.47 36.68
C ASP A 4 45.93 -32.64 36.34
N ALA A 5 45.74 -31.54 37.07
CA ALA A 5 44.63 -30.62 36.85
C ALA A 5 44.86 -29.97 35.48
N ALA A 6 44.15 -30.47 34.46
CA ALA A 6 44.21 -29.95 33.11
C ALA A 6 44.03 -28.42 33.15
N ALA A 7 45.04 -27.71 32.63
CA ALA A 7 45.02 -26.26 32.53
C ALA A 7 43.72 -25.81 31.85
N PRO A 8 43.08 -24.71 32.33
CA PRO A 8 41.85 -24.23 31.73
C PRO A 8 42.10 -23.97 30.24
N ALA A 9 41.27 -24.56 29.38
CA ALA A 9 41.36 -24.38 27.94
C ALA A 9 41.37 -22.87 27.63
N PRO A 10 42.21 -22.41 26.68
CA PRO A 10 42.28 -20.99 26.34
C PRO A 10 40.90 -20.49 25.93
N VAL A 11 40.48 -19.36 26.52
CA VAL A 11 39.19 -18.73 26.21
C VAL A 11 39.17 -18.40 24.72
N ARG A 12 38.37 -19.12 23.95
CA ARG A 12 38.19 -18.87 22.52
C ARG A 12 37.55 -17.49 22.35
N THR A 13 38.09 -16.71 21.41
CA THR A 13 37.50 -15.43 21.01
C THR A 13 36.17 -15.66 20.31
N ASP A 14 35.27 -14.67 20.32
CA ASP A 14 33.94 -14.82 19.70
C ASP A 14 34.04 -15.09 18.19
N ALA A 15 35.02 -14.48 17.51
CA ALA A 15 35.33 -14.75 16.12
C ALA A 15 35.78 -16.21 15.87
N ALA A 16 36.64 -16.75 16.75
CA ALA A 16 37.10 -18.14 16.65
C ALA A 16 35.97 -19.14 16.92
N LEU A 17 35.08 -18.84 17.88
CA LEU A 17 33.89 -19.65 18.14
C LEU A 17 32.92 -19.63 16.94
N ALA A 18 32.72 -18.47 16.33
CA ALA A 18 31.88 -18.29 15.16
C ALA A 18 32.37 -19.09 13.95
N VAL A 19 33.67 -19.02 13.64
CA VAL A 19 34.26 -19.80 12.54
C VAL A 19 34.17 -21.31 12.82
N ALA A 20 34.50 -21.75 14.03
CA ALA A 20 34.39 -23.16 14.41
C ALA A 20 32.94 -23.68 14.35
N ALA A 21 31.96 -22.85 14.75
CA ALA A 21 30.54 -23.20 14.65
C ALA A 21 30.09 -23.40 13.18
N LEU A 22 30.58 -22.57 12.24
CA LEU A 22 30.32 -22.75 10.80
C LEU A 22 30.96 -24.02 10.23
N GLU A 23 32.10 -24.43 10.76
CA GLU A 23 32.81 -25.66 10.37
C GLU A 23 32.17 -26.93 10.97
N GLY A 24 31.10 -26.78 11.76
CA GLY A 24 30.35 -27.88 12.34
C GLY A 24 30.76 -28.27 13.76
N ASP A 25 31.59 -27.47 14.46
CA ASP A 25 31.88 -27.68 15.88
C ASP A 25 30.64 -27.33 16.72
N ALA A 26 29.89 -28.37 17.09
CA ALA A 26 28.68 -28.24 17.90
C ALA A 26 28.95 -27.63 19.29
N VAL A 27 30.14 -27.83 19.86
CA VAL A 27 30.52 -27.25 21.16
C VAL A 27 30.73 -25.76 21.01
N ALA A 28 31.42 -25.34 19.95
CA ALA A 28 31.60 -23.92 19.63
C ALA A 28 30.27 -23.21 19.36
N ALA A 29 29.35 -23.87 18.63
CA ALA A 29 28.01 -23.33 18.37
C ALA A 29 27.22 -23.11 19.68
N LEU A 30 27.21 -24.10 20.58
CA LEU A 30 26.52 -24.00 21.87
C LEU A 30 27.13 -22.90 22.75
N GLU A 31 28.46 -22.79 22.78
CA GLU A 31 29.14 -21.75 23.55
C GLU A 31 28.83 -20.34 22.99
N LEU A 32 28.81 -20.20 21.66
CA LEU A 32 28.45 -18.96 20.99
C LEU A 32 26.99 -18.57 21.27
N PHE A 33 26.06 -19.53 21.22
CA PHE A 33 24.66 -19.29 21.58
C PHE A 33 24.50 -18.88 23.05
N SER A 34 25.25 -19.50 23.97
CA SER A 34 25.22 -19.13 25.38
C SER A 34 25.71 -17.69 25.61
N ARG A 35 26.80 -17.28 24.96
CA ARG A 35 27.36 -15.93 25.07
C ARG A 35 26.43 -14.85 24.50
N PHE A 36 25.83 -15.11 23.33
CA PHE A 36 24.98 -14.12 22.66
C PHE A 36 23.48 -14.24 23.00
N GLY A 37 23.08 -15.24 23.77
CA GLY A 37 21.69 -15.50 24.12
C GLY A 37 20.96 -14.32 24.78
N GLY A 38 21.66 -13.54 25.62
CA GLY A 38 21.10 -12.33 26.21
C GLY A 38 20.79 -11.24 25.17
N LEU A 39 21.65 -11.08 24.16
CA LEU A 39 21.43 -10.13 23.07
C LEU A 39 20.30 -10.61 22.14
N VAL A 40 20.27 -11.91 21.84
CA VAL A 40 19.17 -12.56 21.09
C VAL A 40 17.84 -12.31 21.78
N HIS A 41 17.73 -12.56 23.09
CA HIS A 41 16.51 -12.32 23.85
C HIS A 41 16.07 -10.85 23.79
N LYS A 42 17.02 -9.92 23.97
CA LYS A 42 16.76 -8.48 23.90
C LYS A 42 16.28 -8.03 22.52
N LEU A 43 16.84 -8.59 21.45
CA LEU A 43 16.43 -8.28 20.07
C LEU A 43 15.07 -8.91 19.76
N ALA A 44 14.87 -10.19 20.07
CA ALA A 44 13.60 -10.88 19.88
C ALA A 44 12.45 -10.18 20.61
N ALA A 45 12.64 -9.80 21.89
CA ALA A 45 11.63 -9.05 22.65
C ALA A 45 11.33 -7.66 22.07
N ARG A 46 12.27 -7.07 21.30
CA ARG A 46 12.10 -5.77 20.67
C ARG A 46 11.37 -5.85 19.32
N PHE A 47 11.59 -6.91 18.55
CA PHE A 47 11.12 -7.03 17.17
C PHE A 47 9.96 -8.02 16.99
N GLY A 48 9.88 -9.05 17.83
CA GLY A 48 8.84 -10.08 17.88
C GLY A 48 7.68 -9.70 18.78
N THR A 49 7.00 -8.60 18.46
CA THR A 49 5.86 -8.08 19.23
C THR A 49 4.52 -8.30 18.52
N GLN A 50 4.51 -9.04 17.41
CA GLN A 50 3.35 -9.14 16.51
C GLN A 50 2.82 -10.58 16.52
N HIS A 51 1.53 -10.76 16.21
CA HIS A 51 0.91 -12.09 16.16
C HIS A 51 1.43 -12.93 14.97
N THR A 52 1.73 -12.28 13.85
CA THR A 52 2.24 -12.92 12.63
C THR A 52 3.77 -13.02 12.57
N TYR A 53 4.45 -12.40 13.53
CA TYR A 53 5.90 -12.44 13.70
C TYR A 53 6.19 -12.28 15.18
N ASP A 54 6.20 -13.42 15.85
CA ASP A 54 6.22 -13.47 17.29
C ASP A 54 7.65 -13.48 17.85
N TYR A 55 7.74 -13.64 19.16
CA TYR A 55 9.02 -13.69 19.84
C TYR A 55 9.89 -14.87 19.37
N ASP A 56 9.30 -16.02 19.07
CA ASP A 56 10.02 -17.21 18.64
C ASP A 56 10.51 -17.08 17.19
N ASP A 57 9.71 -16.48 16.30
CA ASP A 57 10.13 -16.14 14.94
C ASP A 57 11.34 -15.19 14.96
N ALA A 58 11.23 -14.10 15.73
CA ALA A 58 12.31 -13.14 15.90
C ALA A 58 13.57 -13.76 16.52
N ARG A 59 13.42 -14.76 17.40
CA ARG A 59 14.53 -15.50 17.97
C ARG A 59 15.22 -16.40 16.93
N GLN A 60 14.44 -17.10 16.09
CA GLN A 60 14.98 -17.93 15.01
C GLN A 60 15.76 -17.10 13.99
N ASP A 61 15.23 -15.93 13.60
CA ASP A 61 15.92 -15.02 12.68
C ASP A 61 17.20 -14.42 13.27
N CYS A 62 17.25 -14.19 14.59
CA CYS A 62 18.49 -13.83 15.27
C CYS A 62 19.53 -14.95 15.15
N PHE A 63 19.13 -16.22 15.27
CA PHE A 63 20.07 -17.34 15.14
C PHE A 63 20.58 -17.49 13.71
N LEU A 64 19.74 -17.28 12.70
CA LEU A 64 20.19 -17.21 11.31
C LEU A 64 21.20 -16.08 11.12
N ALA A 65 20.92 -14.89 11.63
CA ALA A 65 21.84 -13.75 11.55
C ALA A 65 23.17 -13.99 12.29
N LEU A 66 23.18 -14.83 13.32
CA LEU A 66 24.38 -15.21 14.07
C LEU A 66 25.30 -16.12 13.23
N LEU A 67 24.72 -17.04 12.46
CA LEU A 67 25.45 -17.87 11.50
C LEU A 67 25.94 -17.05 10.30
N GLU A 68 25.13 -16.15 9.75
CA GLU A 68 25.55 -15.27 8.66
C GLU A 68 26.68 -14.31 9.09
N ALA A 69 26.62 -13.78 10.31
CA ALA A 69 27.68 -12.93 10.84
C ALA A 69 28.99 -13.69 11.05
N ALA A 70 28.93 -14.99 11.33
CA ALA A 70 30.13 -15.83 11.40
C ALA A 70 30.82 -15.90 10.03
N ASP A 71 30.02 -15.90 8.95
CA ASP A 71 30.53 -15.95 7.59
C ASP A 71 31.18 -14.61 7.20
N ASP A 72 30.58 -13.49 7.60
CA ASP A 72 31.16 -12.16 7.41
C ASP A 72 32.52 -12.01 8.11
N VAL A 73 32.67 -12.56 9.32
CA VAL A 73 33.94 -12.48 10.07
C VAL A 73 35.04 -13.29 9.40
N ARG A 74 34.70 -14.46 8.84
CA ARG A 74 35.63 -15.31 8.08
C ARG A 74 36.20 -14.58 6.86
N HIS A 75 35.38 -13.78 6.18
CA HIS A 75 35.75 -13.13 4.92
C HIS A 75 36.30 -11.71 5.09
N ASP A 76 35.71 -10.91 5.98
CA ASP A 76 35.98 -9.48 6.11
C ASP A 76 36.78 -9.10 7.36
N GLY A 77 37.04 -10.03 8.28
CA GLY A 77 37.81 -9.78 9.51
C GLY A 77 37.17 -8.77 10.48
N ARG A 78 35.85 -8.56 10.39
CA ARG A 78 35.11 -7.65 11.27
C ARG A 78 35.02 -8.21 12.69
N GLU A 79 34.77 -7.33 13.66
CA GLU A 79 34.46 -7.75 15.03
C GLU A 79 33.11 -8.47 15.06
N PHE A 80 33.08 -9.74 15.48
CA PHE A 80 31.90 -10.61 15.39
C PHE A 80 30.67 -10.02 16.06
N GLY A 81 30.81 -9.48 17.27
CA GLY A 81 29.68 -8.90 18.01
C GLY A 81 29.02 -7.74 17.28
N LEU A 82 29.81 -6.89 16.61
CA LEU A 82 29.29 -5.76 15.83
C LEU A 82 28.62 -6.24 14.53
N ALA A 83 29.24 -7.19 13.82
CA ALA A 83 28.70 -7.79 12.61
C ALA A 83 27.34 -8.45 12.89
N PHE A 84 27.28 -9.26 13.95
CA PHE A 84 26.05 -9.92 14.41
C PHE A 84 24.96 -8.90 14.75
N ASN A 85 25.24 -7.93 15.62
CA ASN A 85 24.21 -6.98 16.05
C ASN A 85 23.62 -6.18 14.87
N ASN A 86 24.47 -5.74 13.94
CA ASN A 86 24.04 -5.01 12.76
C ASN A 86 23.17 -5.87 11.85
N ARG A 87 23.60 -7.11 11.57
CA ARG A 87 22.90 -8.02 10.68
C ARG A 87 21.57 -8.48 11.28
N ALA A 88 21.57 -8.90 12.54
CA ALA A 88 20.35 -9.25 13.27
C ALA A 88 19.37 -8.08 13.28
N THR A 89 19.82 -6.87 13.62
CA THR A 89 18.94 -5.68 13.63
C THR A 89 18.35 -5.38 12.25
N GLN A 90 19.13 -5.53 11.17
CA GLN A 90 18.63 -5.28 9.81
C GLN A 90 17.63 -6.36 9.37
N ASN A 91 17.93 -7.63 9.63
CA ASN A 91 17.07 -8.75 9.26
C ASN A 91 15.73 -8.66 10.00
N LEU A 92 15.75 -8.50 11.33
CA LEU A 92 14.55 -8.38 12.14
C LEU A 92 13.69 -7.18 11.77
N LYS A 93 14.29 -6.04 11.40
CA LYS A 93 13.54 -4.88 10.89
C LYS A 93 12.81 -5.23 9.60
N ARG A 94 13.45 -5.97 8.69
CA ARG A 94 12.88 -6.37 7.41
C ARG A 94 11.72 -7.34 7.63
N GLU A 95 11.95 -8.44 8.37
CA GLU A 95 10.96 -9.48 8.58
C GLU A 95 9.77 -8.99 9.42
N SER A 96 10.02 -8.25 10.51
CA SER A 96 8.96 -7.62 11.32
C SER A 96 8.12 -6.60 10.53
N SER A 97 8.68 -6.02 9.45
CA SER A 97 7.92 -5.14 8.54
C SER A 97 7.17 -5.92 7.45
N ALA A 98 7.71 -7.08 7.03
CA ALA A 98 7.19 -7.92 5.96
C ALA A 98 6.08 -8.87 6.42
N ALA A 99 6.09 -9.30 7.68
CA ALA A 99 5.11 -10.21 8.26
C ALA A 99 3.69 -9.63 8.42
N ARG A 100 3.37 -8.51 7.75
CA ARG A 100 2.05 -7.88 7.74
C ARG A 100 1.35 -8.19 6.41
N PRO A 101 0.32 -9.05 6.39
CA PRO A 101 -0.48 -9.23 5.20
C PRO A 101 -1.17 -7.91 4.82
N GLY A 102 -0.94 -7.42 3.60
CA GLY A 102 -1.70 -6.32 2.99
C GLY A 102 -1.15 -4.91 3.14
N LEU A 103 -0.30 -4.61 4.14
CA LEU A 103 0.33 -3.29 4.33
C LEU A 103 1.73 -3.39 4.93
N THR A 104 2.77 -3.20 4.10
CA THR A 104 4.16 -3.05 4.58
C THR A 104 4.30 -1.72 5.30
N LEU A 105 4.39 -1.76 6.63
CA LEU A 105 4.57 -0.57 7.45
C LEU A 105 6.04 -0.42 7.85
N PRO A 106 6.66 0.77 7.66
CA PRO A 106 8.02 1.00 8.14
C PRO A 106 8.12 0.79 9.65
N PHE A 107 9.07 -0.06 10.08
CA PHE A 107 9.26 -0.43 11.49
C PHE A 107 9.33 0.76 12.45
N HIS A 108 10.03 1.84 12.06
CA HIS A 108 10.18 3.03 12.92
C HIS A 108 8.87 3.78 13.13
N THR A 109 8.01 3.85 12.12
CA THR A 109 6.68 4.45 12.23
C THR A 109 5.80 3.63 13.18
N PHE A 110 5.84 2.30 13.03
CA PHE A 110 5.15 1.39 13.94
C PHE A 110 5.61 1.53 15.39
N GLN A 111 6.93 1.49 15.64
CA GLN A 111 7.46 1.60 17.01
C GLN A 111 7.01 2.90 17.69
N ARG A 112 6.96 4.02 16.96
CA ARG A 112 6.51 5.31 17.51
C ARG A 112 5.05 5.26 17.95
N VAL A 113 4.18 4.72 17.10
CA VAL A 113 2.76 4.54 17.43
C VAL A 113 2.59 3.57 18.61
N TYR A 114 3.25 2.41 18.57
CA TYR A 114 3.16 1.42 19.63
C TYR A 114 3.66 1.95 20.98
N ASN A 115 4.80 2.63 21.01
CA ASN A 115 5.35 3.20 22.23
C ASN A 115 4.47 4.31 22.79
N ALA A 116 3.88 5.15 21.94
CA ALA A 116 2.93 6.16 22.38
C ALA A 116 1.70 5.52 22.99
N VAL A 117 1.10 4.54 22.33
CA VAL A 117 -0.08 3.82 22.86
C VAL A 117 0.23 3.18 24.21
N ARG A 118 1.37 2.49 24.34
CA ARG A 118 1.79 1.92 25.64
C ARG A 118 2.03 2.97 26.71
N ARG A 119 2.62 4.12 26.35
CA ARG A 119 2.88 5.22 27.28
C ARG A 119 1.59 5.78 27.89
N PHE A 120 0.51 5.80 27.11
CA PHE A 120 -0.80 6.27 27.55
C PHE A 120 -1.76 5.12 27.92
N ASP A 121 -1.23 3.96 28.30
CA ASP A 121 -2.01 2.79 28.75
C ASP A 121 -3.16 2.43 27.80
N TYR A 122 -2.87 2.37 26.51
CA TYR A 122 -3.81 2.07 25.43
C TYR A 122 -4.95 3.10 25.21
N ASN A 123 -4.84 4.29 25.79
CA ASN A 123 -5.73 5.42 25.47
C ASN A 123 -5.36 6.02 24.09
N LEU A 124 -6.08 5.60 23.05
CA LEU A 124 -5.80 5.98 21.66
C LEU A 124 -5.94 7.49 21.38
N PRO A 125 -6.99 8.19 21.86
CA PRO A 125 -7.06 9.64 21.70
C PRO A 125 -5.84 10.36 22.29
N ALA A 126 -5.45 10.02 23.51
CA ALA A 126 -4.29 10.64 24.18
C ALA A 126 -2.97 10.35 23.44
N ALA A 127 -2.76 9.10 23.00
CA ALA A 127 -1.56 8.73 22.24
C ALA A 127 -1.49 9.41 20.87
N ARG A 128 -2.63 9.55 20.18
CA ARG A 128 -2.76 10.26 18.90
C ARG A 128 -2.45 11.75 19.06
N ASP A 129 -3.05 12.40 20.05
CA ASP A 129 -2.85 13.83 20.30
C ASP A 129 -1.41 14.12 20.71
N TYR A 130 -0.81 13.25 21.54
CA TYR A 130 0.60 13.33 21.89
C TYR A 130 1.49 13.27 20.64
N LEU A 131 1.32 12.27 19.78
CA LEU A 131 2.14 12.13 18.57
C LEU A 131 1.92 13.24 17.54
N ALA A 132 0.73 13.84 17.50
CA ALA A 132 0.44 14.94 16.60
C ALA A 132 1.09 16.26 17.08
N ASN A 133 1.03 16.53 18.40
CA ASN A 133 1.24 17.88 18.92
C ASN A 133 2.38 17.98 19.95
N GLU A 134 2.54 17.02 20.84
CA GLU A 134 3.42 17.11 22.00
C GLU A 134 4.76 16.38 21.84
N ALA A 135 4.82 15.39 20.95
CA ALA A 135 6.03 14.63 20.68
C ALA A 135 7.14 15.52 20.06
N PRO A 136 8.42 15.20 20.30
CA PRO A 136 9.54 15.83 19.60
C PRO A 136 9.34 15.80 18.08
N LEU A 137 9.82 16.81 17.36
CA LEU A 137 9.53 16.98 15.92
C LEU A 137 9.86 15.73 15.08
N GLY A 138 10.96 15.03 15.38
CA GLY A 138 11.34 13.77 14.71
C GLY A 138 10.46 12.55 15.06
N GLU A 139 9.66 12.66 16.11
CA GLU A 139 8.74 11.65 16.61
C GLU A 139 7.27 11.97 16.33
N ARG A 140 6.96 13.10 15.68
CA ARG A 140 5.60 13.47 15.30
C ARG A 140 5.02 12.70 14.12
N VAL A 141 3.87 12.07 14.34
CA VAL A 141 3.14 11.30 13.32
C VAL A 141 1.87 12.08 13.02
N ASP A 142 1.50 12.22 11.75
CA ASP A 142 0.21 12.85 11.43
C ASP A 142 -0.96 11.97 11.92
N PRO A 143 -2.11 12.58 12.26
CA PRO A 143 -3.24 11.84 12.82
C PRO A 143 -3.76 10.71 11.94
N ASN A 144 -3.70 10.85 10.61
CA ASN A 144 -4.18 9.83 9.69
C ASN A 144 -3.22 8.64 9.63
N THR A 145 -1.90 8.89 9.54
CA THR A 145 -0.89 7.83 9.64
C THR A 145 -0.96 7.12 10.98
N PHE A 146 -1.25 7.81 12.09
CA PHE A 146 -1.50 7.14 13.37
C PHE A 146 -2.65 6.15 13.26
N THR A 147 -3.79 6.59 12.71
CA THR A 147 -4.97 5.73 12.53
C THR A 147 -4.69 4.56 11.60
N ASP A 148 -4.02 4.79 10.47
CA ASP A 148 -3.66 3.75 9.50
C ASP A 148 -2.71 2.72 10.10
N VAL A 149 -1.67 3.18 10.82
CA VAL A 149 -0.71 2.30 11.50
C VAL A 149 -1.38 1.53 12.63
N TRP A 150 -2.24 2.17 13.39
CA TRP A 150 -3.00 1.53 14.46
C TRP A 150 -3.92 0.44 13.90
N PHE A 151 -4.70 0.75 12.86
CA PHE A 151 -5.58 -0.22 12.22
C PHE A 151 -4.81 -1.38 11.60
N ALA A 152 -3.72 -1.12 10.89
CA ALA A 152 -2.95 -2.16 10.24
C ALA A 152 -2.14 -3.03 11.23
N ALA A 153 -1.83 -2.53 12.43
CA ALA A 153 -1.05 -3.28 13.42
C ALA A 153 -1.89 -3.91 14.55
N PHE A 154 -3.02 -3.30 14.90
CA PHE A 154 -3.85 -3.66 16.05
C PHE A 154 -5.34 -3.63 15.75
N GLY A 155 -5.74 -3.20 14.55
CA GLY A 155 -7.11 -3.37 14.11
C GLY A 155 -7.44 -4.86 14.15
N VAL A 156 -8.71 -5.17 14.43
CA VAL A 156 -9.23 -6.52 14.26
C VAL A 156 -8.91 -6.89 12.82
N THR A 157 -7.90 -7.74 12.64
CA THR A 157 -7.65 -8.34 11.35
C THR A 157 -8.87 -9.20 11.16
N LEU A 158 -9.77 -8.78 10.27
CA LEU A 158 -10.82 -9.66 9.78
C LEU A 158 -10.05 -10.80 9.12
N GLU A 159 -9.84 -11.88 9.88
CA GLU A 159 -9.42 -13.13 9.31
C GLU A 159 -10.47 -13.45 8.26
N TRP A 160 -10.02 -13.48 7.01
CA TRP A 160 -10.85 -14.02 5.94
C TRP A 160 -10.93 -15.53 6.18
N ASN A 161 -11.83 -15.93 7.04
CA ASN A 161 -12.07 -17.31 7.42
C ASN A 161 -13.55 -17.64 7.19
N ASP A 162 -13.84 -18.93 7.03
CA ASP A 162 -15.21 -19.44 6.88
C ASP A 162 -15.97 -19.44 8.22
N SER A 163 -15.51 -18.67 9.22
CA SER A 163 -16.21 -18.57 10.48
C SER A 163 -17.55 -17.87 10.27
N ALA A 164 -18.57 -18.40 10.94
CA ALA A 164 -19.90 -17.81 10.91
C ALA A 164 -19.82 -16.34 11.37
N ALA A 165 -20.43 -15.44 10.61
CA ALA A 165 -20.46 -14.00 10.91
C ALA A 165 -21.32 -13.67 12.14
N LEU A 166 -22.14 -14.62 12.61
CA LEU A 166 -23.04 -14.56 13.77
C LEU A 166 -23.02 -15.90 14.51
N ASP A 167 -23.46 -15.91 15.78
CA ASP A 167 -23.55 -17.09 16.68
C ASP A 167 -24.56 -18.17 16.22
N GLY A 168 -24.75 -18.36 14.92
CA GLY A 168 -25.65 -19.36 14.34
C GLY A 168 -25.30 -19.65 12.89
N GLU A 169 -25.38 -20.93 12.51
CA GLU A 169 -25.18 -21.44 11.15
C GLU A 169 -25.89 -20.57 10.10
N GLY A 170 -25.14 -20.17 9.07
CA GLY A 170 -25.77 -19.82 7.79
C GLY A 170 -25.02 -18.83 6.91
N ALA A 171 -24.21 -17.92 7.47
CA ALA A 171 -23.47 -16.95 6.66
C ALA A 171 -22.05 -16.74 7.16
N THR A 172 -21.07 -16.95 6.30
CA THR A 172 -19.66 -16.61 6.56
C THR A 172 -19.44 -15.11 6.43
N VAL A 173 -18.37 -14.58 7.04
CA VAL A 173 -18.00 -13.16 6.92
C VAL A 173 -17.89 -12.76 5.44
N ALA A 174 -17.33 -13.63 4.59
CA ALA A 174 -17.21 -13.41 3.15
C ALA A 174 -18.57 -13.20 2.46
N GLU A 175 -19.61 -13.93 2.86
CA GLU A 175 -20.96 -13.83 2.29
C GLU A 175 -21.71 -12.58 2.73
N THR A 176 -21.30 -11.94 3.84
CA THR A 176 -21.90 -10.69 4.34
C THR A 176 -21.28 -9.43 3.74
N VAL A 177 -20.08 -9.53 3.15
CA VAL A 177 -19.40 -8.37 2.54
C VAL A 177 -20.03 -8.08 1.18
N ALA A 178 -20.84 -7.03 1.14
CA ALA A 178 -21.39 -6.53 -0.11
C ALA A 178 -20.27 -6.11 -1.07
N ASP A 179 -20.30 -6.65 -2.29
CA ASP A 179 -19.41 -6.23 -3.36
C ASP A 179 -19.73 -4.78 -3.75
N ARG A 180 -18.87 -3.85 -3.33
CA ARG A 180 -19.00 -2.42 -3.65
C ARG A 180 -18.57 -2.09 -5.08
N THR A 181 -17.93 -3.04 -5.76
CA THR A 181 -17.51 -2.94 -7.16
C THR A 181 -18.48 -3.60 -8.12
N ALA A 182 -19.37 -4.46 -7.64
CA ALA A 182 -20.51 -4.93 -8.41
C ALA A 182 -21.40 -3.73 -8.75
N GLU A 183 -21.30 -3.27 -10.01
CA GLU A 183 -22.27 -2.35 -10.58
C GLU A 183 -23.66 -2.94 -10.35
N THR A 184 -24.48 -2.22 -9.59
CA THR A 184 -25.87 -2.59 -9.37
C THR A 184 -26.58 -2.52 -10.72
N ARG A 185 -26.71 -3.66 -11.40
CA ARG A 185 -27.27 -3.76 -12.77
C ARG A 185 -28.62 -3.07 -12.93
N LEU A 186 -29.41 -2.99 -11.87
CA LEU A 186 -30.69 -2.27 -11.86
C LEU A 186 -30.53 -0.75 -12.06
N ARG A 187 -29.55 -0.12 -11.38
CA ARG A 187 -29.27 1.32 -11.55
C ARG A 187 -28.82 1.63 -12.97
N SER A 188 -27.98 0.77 -13.57
CA SER A 188 -27.52 0.98 -14.95
C SER A 188 -28.65 0.92 -15.99
N VAL A 189 -29.70 0.12 -15.78
CA VAL A 189 -30.82 0.05 -16.74
C VAL A 189 -31.70 1.30 -16.65
N GLU A 190 -32.06 1.73 -15.44
CA GLU A 190 -32.84 2.95 -15.23
C GLU A 190 -32.10 4.20 -15.71
N ASP A 191 -30.78 4.28 -15.46
CA ASP A 191 -29.92 5.39 -15.91
C ASP A 191 -29.80 5.43 -17.44
N LEU A 192 -29.74 4.27 -18.10
CA LEU A 192 -29.71 4.17 -19.56
C LEU A 192 -31.05 4.57 -20.20
N ASP A 193 -32.17 4.10 -19.65
CA ASP A 193 -33.51 4.47 -20.12
C ASP A 193 -33.75 5.97 -19.96
N ALA A 194 -33.35 6.56 -18.83
CA ALA A 194 -33.44 8.00 -18.60
C ALA A 194 -32.55 8.80 -19.59
N ALA A 195 -31.33 8.34 -19.85
CA ALA A 195 -30.44 8.95 -20.83
C ALA A 195 -31.03 8.88 -22.25
N GLU A 196 -31.63 7.75 -22.64
CA GLU A 196 -32.25 7.59 -23.95
C GLU A 196 -33.49 8.47 -24.13
N GLN A 197 -34.34 8.58 -23.09
CA GLN A 197 -35.48 9.50 -23.10
C GLN A 197 -35.05 10.96 -23.27
N LEU A 198 -34.01 11.38 -22.54
CA LEU A 198 -33.44 12.72 -22.66
C LEU A 198 -32.83 12.97 -24.06
N LEU A 199 -32.07 12.03 -24.60
CA LEU A 199 -31.53 12.12 -25.96
C LEU A 199 -32.64 12.17 -27.02
N GLY A 200 -33.78 11.51 -26.78
CA GLY A 200 -34.97 11.57 -27.62
C GLY A 200 -35.59 12.97 -27.74
N THR A 201 -35.30 13.89 -26.83
CA THR A 201 -35.78 15.29 -26.91
C THR A 201 -34.97 16.16 -27.88
N LEU A 202 -33.80 15.69 -28.31
CA LEU A 202 -32.92 16.40 -29.23
C LEU A 202 -33.28 16.11 -30.69
N SER A 203 -32.88 17.01 -31.59
CA SER A 203 -32.99 16.71 -33.02
C SER A 203 -32.06 15.55 -33.41
N PRO A 204 -32.36 14.78 -34.47
CA PRO A 204 -31.56 13.63 -34.87
C PRO A 204 -30.07 13.96 -35.05
N GLN A 205 -29.80 15.14 -35.63
CA GLN A 205 -28.45 15.64 -35.84
C GLN A 205 -27.71 15.95 -34.52
N TRP A 206 -28.41 16.46 -33.51
CA TRP A 206 -27.81 16.79 -32.22
C TRP A 206 -27.58 15.54 -31.37
N ARG A 207 -28.54 14.60 -31.43
CA ARG A 207 -28.44 13.27 -30.81
C ARG A 207 -27.23 12.51 -31.34
N GLU A 208 -27.08 12.41 -32.66
CA GLU A 208 -25.96 11.67 -33.27
C GLU A 208 -24.59 12.25 -32.89
N VAL A 209 -24.46 13.59 -32.81
CA VAL A 209 -23.22 14.24 -32.34
C VAL A 209 -22.89 13.83 -30.90
N LEU A 210 -23.88 13.77 -30.02
CA LEU A 210 -23.66 13.37 -28.63
C LEU A 210 -23.35 11.88 -28.51
N GLU A 211 -24.08 11.03 -29.22
CA GLU A 211 -23.87 9.58 -29.23
C GLU A 211 -22.45 9.22 -29.66
N ARG A 212 -21.97 9.80 -30.76
CA ARG A 212 -20.58 9.61 -31.23
C ARG A 212 -19.54 10.23 -30.29
N THR A 213 -19.84 11.37 -29.65
CA THR A 213 -18.87 12.03 -28.75
C THR A 213 -18.63 11.22 -27.49
N TYR A 214 -19.69 10.64 -26.93
CA TYR A 214 -19.65 9.96 -25.62
C TYR A 214 -19.68 8.43 -25.73
N GLY A 215 -19.80 7.87 -26.93
CA GLY A 215 -19.86 6.43 -27.16
C GLY A 215 -21.18 5.79 -26.73
N LEU A 216 -22.29 6.49 -26.96
CA LEU A 216 -23.63 5.97 -26.67
C LEU A 216 -24.21 5.31 -27.93
N GLY A 217 -25.22 4.45 -27.78
CA GLY A 217 -25.90 3.83 -28.94
C GLY A 217 -25.00 2.91 -29.78
N GLY A 218 -23.95 2.33 -29.18
CA GLY A 218 -23.03 1.42 -29.86
C GLY A 218 -21.89 2.10 -30.63
N TYR A 219 -21.74 3.42 -30.54
CA TYR A 219 -20.56 4.11 -31.04
C TYR A 219 -19.38 4.00 -30.08
N GLU A 220 -18.16 4.01 -30.61
CA GLU A 220 -16.96 4.32 -29.83
C GLU A 220 -16.88 5.84 -29.60
N PRO A 221 -16.37 6.33 -28.44
CA PRO A 221 -16.14 7.75 -28.22
C PRO A 221 -15.18 8.37 -29.26
N GLN A 222 -15.64 9.37 -29.99
CA GLN A 222 -14.92 10.02 -31.10
C GLN A 222 -14.58 11.48 -30.80
N ASP A 223 -13.43 11.97 -31.31
CA ASP A 223 -13.11 13.40 -31.28
C ASP A 223 -13.97 14.17 -32.31
N ALA A 224 -14.18 15.45 -32.05
CA ALA A 224 -14.94 16.36 -32.92
C ALA A 224 -14.35 16.45 -34.35
N THR A 225 -13.09 16.09 -34.57
CA THR A 225 -12.47 15.99 -35.91
C THR A 225 -13.00 14.79 -36.69
N VAL A 226 -13.08 13.63 -36.06
CA VAL A 226 -13.59 12.39 -36.65
C VAL A 226 -15.09 12.52 -36.94
N ILE A 227 -15.85 13.06 -35.99
CA ILE A 227 -17.28 13.31 -36.16
C ILE A 227 -17.54 14.33 -37.28
N ALA A 228 -16.74 15.40 -37.34
CA ALA A 228 -16.81 16.40 -38.42
C ALA A 228 -16.61 15.78 -39.80
N ALA A 229 -15.60 14.91 -39.96
CA ALA A 229 -15.36 14.19 -41.20
C ALA A 229 -16.53 13.25 -41.55
N ALA A 230 -17.05 12.51 -40.58
CA ALA A 230 -18.15 11.56 -40.79
C ALA A 230 -19.48 12.25 -41.17
N MET A 231 -19.76 13.43 -40.60
CA MET A 231 -21.00 14.19 -40.84
C MET A 231 -20.88 15.24 -41.96
N GLY A 232 -19.71 15.37 -42.60
CA GLY A 232 -19.47 16.39 -43.64
C GLY A 232 -19.55 17.83 -43.11
N MET A 233 -19.16 18.06 -41.85
CA MET A 233 -19.28 19.36 -41.17
C MET A 233 -17.93 19.88 -40.74
N HIS A 234 -17.84 21.19 -40.48
CA HIS A 234 -16.63 21.76 -39.90
C HIS A 234 -16.53 21.43 -38.40
N ARG A 235 -15.32 21.20 -37.90
CA ARG A 235 -15.04 20.88 -36.47
C ARG A 235 -15.69 21.88 -35.50
N ALA A 236 -15.66 23.17 -35.83
CA ALA A 236 -16.28 24.21 -35.00
C ALA A 236 -17.81 24.09 -34.94
N ALA A 237 -18.45 23.63 -36.03
CA ALA A 237 -19.89 23.39 -36.07
C ALA A 237 -20.28 22.23 -35.14
N ILE A 238 -19.52 21.13 -35.14
CA ILE A 238 -19.71 20.01 -34.20
C ILE A 238 -19.63 20.46 -32.75
N ARG A 239 -18.62 21.29 -32.40
CA ARG A 239 -18.51 21.85 -31.04
C ARG A 239 -19.72 22.70 -30.67
N LYS A 240 -20.19 23.55 -31.59
CA LYS A 240 -21.37 24.39 -31.37
C LYS A 240 -22.63 23.56 -31.18
N ILE A 241 -22.82 22.50 -31.97
CA ILE A 241 -23.92 21.55 -31.83
C ILE A 241 -23.85 20.87 -30.46
N ARG A 242 -22.69 20.32 -30.08
CA ARG A 242 -22.49 19.68 -28.77
C ARG A 242 -22.85 20.62 -27.62
N SER A 243 -22.32 21.85 -27.60
CA SER A 243 -22.62 22.81 -26.53
C SER A 243 -24.11 23.16 -26.45
N LYS A 244 -24.78 23.34 -27.61
CA LYS A 244 -26.22 23.62 -27.64
C LYS A 244 -27.07 22.43 -27.21
N ALA A 245 -26.68 21.23 -27.62
CA ALA A 245 -27.35 19.99 -27.24
C ALA A 245 -27.28 19.76 -25.72
N LEU A 246 -26.09 19.91 -25.12
CA LEU A 246 -25.92 19.81 -23.67
C LEU A 246 -26.72 20.88 -22.92
N ALA A 247 -26.70 22.13 -23.38
CA ALA A 247 -27.51 23.20 -22.77
C ALA A 247 -29.01 22.91 -22.87
N ARG A 248 -29.46 22.28 -23.97
CA ARG A 248 -30.86 21.87 -24.12
C ARG A 248 -31.22 20.73 -23.15
N LEU A 249 -30.34 19.73 -23.01
CA LEU A 249 -30.52 18.63 -22.07
C LEU A 249 -30.60 19.11 -20.63
N GLN A 250 -29.76 20.09 -20.25
CA GLN A 250 -29.78 20.70 -18.92
C GLN A 250 -31.10 21.39 -18.59
N ILE A 251 -31.79 21.95 -19.58
CA ILE A 251 -33.09 22.60 -19.40
C ILE A 251 -34.21 21.55 -19.31
N SER A 252 -34.08 20.43 -20.01
CA SER A 252 -35.11 19.37 -20.05
C SER A 252 -35.00 18.35 -18.93
N SER A 253 -33.81 18.16 -18.36
CA SER A 253 -33.65 17.46 -17.10
C SER A 253 -33.92 18.46 -15.98
N ASP A 254 -34.77 18.16 -14.99
CA ASP A 254 -34.97 18.99 -13.78
C ASP A 254 -33.70 19.11 -12.89
N LEU A 255 -32.50 18.99 -13.50
CA LEU A 255 -31.21 19.15 -12.86
C LEU A 255 -30.98 20.64 -12.52
N PRO A 256 -30.47 20.94 -11.32
CA PRO A 256 -30.25 22.31 -10.89
C PRO A 256 -29.36 23.10 -11.88
N ALA A 257 -29.76 24.34 -12.19
CA ALA A 257 -29.18 25.24 -13.20
C ALA A 257 -27.69 25.65 -12.99
N HIS A 258 -26.96 24.99 -12.10
CA HIS A 258 -25.55 25.28 -11.76
C HIS A 258 -24.55 24.28 -12.36
N TYR A 259 -24.95 23.48 -13.36
CA TYR A 259 -23.96 22.78 -14.18
C TYR A 259 -23.37 23.74 -15.21
N THR A 260 -22.33 24.47 -14.79
CA THR A 260 -21.36 25.04 -15.73
C THR A 260 -20.34 23.94 -16.03
N PRO A 261 -20.24 23.44 -17.27
CA PRO A 261 -19.11 22.62 -17.65
C PRO A 261 -17.89 23.53 -17.64
N THR A 262 -17.23 23.62 -16.48
CA THR A 262 -15.89 24.17 -16.44
C THR A 262 -15.01 23.14 -17.14
N GLU A 263 -14.55 23.43 -18.36
CA GLU A 263 -13.47 22.68 -19.02
C GLU A 263 -12.21 22.83 -18.15
N ARG A 264 -12.12 22.12 -17.03
CA ARG A 264 -10.90 22.01 -16.22
C ARG A 264 -10.18 20.73 -16.61
N GLY A 265 -9.21 20.89 -17.49
CA GLY A 265 -8.21 19.87 -17.81
C GLY A 265 -8.53 19.09 -19.07
N ARG A 266 -7.77 19.34 -20.14
CA ARG A 266 -7.72 18.47 -21.32
C ARG A 266 -6.71 17.38 -21.07
N THR A 267 -7.15 16.13 -20.93
CA THR A 267 -6.28 14.97 -21.12
C THR A 267 -6.41 14.53 -22.58
N PRO A 268 -5.33 14.50 -23.38
CA PRO A 268 -5.40 13.89 -24.69
C PRO A 268 -5.65 12.39 -24.50
N LEU A 269 -6.76 11.90 -25.05
CA LEU A 269 -6.96 10.48 -25.26
C LEU A 269 -5.81 9.99 -26.14
N ARG A 270 -4.91 9.16 -25.57
CA ARG A 270 -3.91 8.44 -26.36
C ARG A 270 -4.68 7.52 -27.31
N SER A 271 -4.76 7.91 -28.57
CA SER A 271 -5.07 6.95 -29.62
C SER A 271 -3.99 5.87 -29.58
N THR A 272 -4.41 4.62 -29.40
CA THR A 272 -3.53 3.43 -29.52
C THR A 272 -3.06 3.19 -30.95
N VAL A 273 -3.39 4.08 -31.89
CA VAL A 273 -2.95 4.05 -33.28
C VAL A 273 -1.84 5.09 -33.45
N HIS A 274 -0.64 4.59 -33.78
CA HIS A 274 0.66 5.29 -33.96
C HIS A 274 1.68 5.15 -32.82
N GLN A 275 2.13 3.91 -32.58
CA GLN A 275 3.55 3.68 -32.34
C GLN A 275 4.30 3.87 -33.67
N ALA A 276 4.99 5.00 -33.83
CA ALA A 276 6.29 5.13 -34.50
C ALA A 276 6.59 6.62 -34.73
N GLU A 277 7.89 6.93 -34.69
CA GLU A 277 8.53 8.19 -35.05
C GLU A 277 8.56 9.30 -33.99
N SER A 278 9.77 9.38 -33.42
CA SER A 278 10.36 10.46 -32.67
C SER A 278 9.98 11.85 -33.19
N ARG A 279 9.12 12.55 -32.45
CA ARG A 279 9.07 14.01 -32.46
C ARG A 279 9.66 14.53 -31.15
N ARG A 280 10.65 15.42 -31.28
CA ARG A 280 11.24 16.17 -30.17
C ARG A 280 10.13 16.87 -29.38
N PRO A 281 10.19 16.91 -28.04
CA PRO A 281 9.20 17.59 -27.21
C PRO A 281 9.14 19.08 -27.60
N SER A 282 7.92 19.55 -27.85
CA SER A 282 7.65 20.95 -28.16
C SER A 282 7.84 21.78 -26.90
N ARG A 283 8.27 23.04 -27.02
CA ARG A 283 8.40 24.03 -25.92
C ARG A 283 7.09 24.34 -25.16
N ARG A 284 6.02 23.56 -25.37
CA ARG A 284 4.70 23.67 -24.77
C ARG A 284 4.29 22.45 -23.94
N ASP A 285 5.22 21.52 -23.67
CA ASP A 285 4.93 20.35 -22.84
C ASP A 285 5.41 20.61 -21.41
N PHE A 286 4.45 20.87 -20.51
CA PHE A 286 4.64 20.91 -19.05
C PHE A 286 3.34 20.42 -18.36
N PRO A 287 3.44 19.96 -17.10
CA PRO A 287 3.11 18.59 -16.70
C PRO A 287 1.66 18.40 -16.23
N VAL A 288 1.23 17.14 -16.23
CA VAL A 288 -0.03 16.68 -15.64
C VAL A 288 0.11 16.59 -14.13
N THR A 289 -0.81 17.20 -13.39
CA THR A 289 -0.98 16.98 -11.95
C THR A 289 -2.38 16.44 -11.69
N THR A 290 -2.47 15.21 -11.18
CA THR A 290 -3.69 14.62 -10.63
C THR A 290 -3.88 15.03 -9.18
N ARG A 291 -5.12 15.34 -8.76
CA ARG A 291 -5.50 15.23 -7.34
C ARG A 291 -6.91 14.66 -7.14
N ARG A 292 -6.96 13.90 -6.06
CA ARG A 292 -8.00 13.06 -5.48
C ARG A 292 -9.10 13.91 -4.84
N ILE A 293 -10.34 13.46 -4.88
CA ILE A 293 -11.46 14.08 -4.16
C ILE A 293 -11.67 13.29 -2.86
N GLU A 294 -11.53 13.98 -1.73
CA GLU A 294 -12.02 13.54 -0.42
C GLU A 294 -13.53 13.83 -0.34
N ARG A 295 -14.29 12.89 0.25
CA ARG A 295 -15.69 13.08 0.60
C ARG A 295 -15.81 13.65 1.99
#